data_AF-A0A2V8ZSX0-F1
#
_entry.id   AF-A0A2V8ZSX0-F1
#
_cell.length_a   1.000
_cell.length_b   1.000
_cell.length_c   1.000
_cell.angle_alpha   90.00
_cell.angle_beta   90.00
_cell.angle_gamma   90.00
#
_symmetry.space_group_name_H-M   'P 1'
#
loop_
_entity.id
_entity.type
_entity.pdbx_description
1 polymer ?
#
loop_
_entity_poly.entity_id
_entity_poly.type
_entity_poly.pdbx_seq_one_letter_code
_entity_poly.pdbx_strand_id
1 'polypeptide(L)' 'MGSGLAAFTLFHVILSLIGIASGLVVVFGFITAKRLNAWTALFLWTTLATSVTGFLFPFHKITPGIVVGIISVVFLALA' A
#
# COMPACT_ATOMS: atom_id res chain seq x y z
N MET A 1 12.77 -21.09 1.66
CA MET A 1 12.57 -19.78 0.99
C MET A 1 13.94 -19.17 0.77
N GLY A 2 14.23 -18.61 -0.41
CA GLY A 2 15.50 -17.88 -0.60
C GLY A 2 15.57 -16.73 0.40
N SER A 3 16.71 -16.54 1.05
CA SER A 3 16.92 -15.51 2.09
C SER A 3 16.47 -14.10 1.62
N GLY A 4 16.67 -13.78 0.34
CA GLY A 4 16.21 -12.53 -0.26
C GLY A 4 14.69 -12.37 -0.32
N LEU A 5 13.93 -13.43 -0.63
CA LEU A 5 12.47 -13.37 -0.68
C LEU A 5 11.88 -13.11 0.72
N ALA A 6 12.44 -13.73 1.76
CA ALA A 6 11.99 -13.52 3.13
C ALA A 6 12.22 -12.06 3.59
N ALA A 7 13.40 -11.49 3.28
CA ALA A 7 13.70 -10.09 3.58
C ALA A 7 12.77 -9.13 2.82
N PHE A 8 12.49 -9.42 1.54
CA PHE A 8 11.55 -8.63 0.74
C PHE A 8 10.11 -8.72 1.27
N THR A 9 9.64 -9.90 1.66
CA THR A 9 8.32 -10.06 2.30
C THR A 9 8.25 -9.27 3.59
N LEU A 10 9.28 -9.30 4.44
CA LEU A 10 9.30 -8.52 5.68
C LEU A 10 9.22 -7.02 5.39
N PHE A 11 9.99 -6.52 4.42
CA PHE A 11 9.92 -5.11 3.99
C PHE A 11 8.52 -4.72 3.52
N HIS A 12 7.91 -5.54 2.65
CA HIS A 12 6.55 -5.31 2.14
C HIS A 12 5.50 -5.32 3.27
N VAL A 13 5.64 -6.23 4.24
CA VAL A 13 4.76 -6.28 5.42
C VAL A 13 4.90 -5.02 6.27
N ILE A 14 6.13 -4.55 6.51
CA ILE A 14 6.35 -3.31 7.28
C ILE A 14 5.69 -2.11 6.58
N LEU A 15 5.86 -1.96 5.26
CA LEU A 15 5.17 -0.91 4.50
C LEU A 15 3.65 -1.00 4.64
N SER A 16 3.10 -2.21 4.54
CA SER A 16 1.67 -2.45 4.66
C SER A 16 1.14 -2.09 6.05
N LEU A 17 1.88 -2.43 7.11
CA LEU A 17 1.50 -2.08 8.48
C LEU A 17 1.48 -0.55 8.70
N ILE A 18 2.45 0.17 8.12
CA ILE A 18 2.45 1.65 8.19
C ILE A 18 1.24 2.21 7.43
N GLY A 19 0.91 1.65 6.25
CA GLY A 19 -0.29 2.02 5.49
C GLY A 19 -1.57 1.77 6.27
N ILE A 20 -1.73 0.61 6.89
CA ILE A 20 -2.90 0.29 7.72
C ILE A 20 -3.01 1.24 8.90
N ALA A 21 -1.91 1.45 9.65
CA ALA A 21 -1.90 2.33 10.82
C ALA A 21 -2.25 3.78 10.45
N SER A 22 -1.63 4.32 9.40
CA SER A 22 -1.94 5.68 8.92
C SER A 22 -3.35 5.80 8.36
N GLY A 23 -3.86 4.78 7.68
CA GLY A 23 -5.25 4.71 7.20
C GLY A 23 -6.27 4.76 8.34
N LEU A 24 -6.02 4.05 9.45
CA LEU A 24 -6.87 4.14 10.65
C LEU A 24 -6.89 5.56 11.24
N VAL A 25 -5.74 6.25 11.26
CA VAL A 25 -5.66 7.64 11.73
C VAL A 25 -6.43 8.58 10.79
N VAL A 26 -6.34 8.41 9.47
CA VAL A 26 -7.09 9.19 8.49
C VAL A 26 -8.60 9.00 8.68
N VAL A 27 -9.06 7.76 8.86
CA VAL A 27 -10.47 7.45 9.14
C VAL A 27 -10.95 8.12 10.43
N PHE A 28 -10.14 8.10 11.49
CA PHE A 28 -10.43 8.83 12.72
C PHE A 28 -10.54 10.35 12.49
N GLY A 29 -9.67 10.91 11.64
CA GLY A 29 -9.77 12.29 11.17
C GLY A 29 -11.13 12.59 10.53
N PHE A 30 -11.60 11.71 9.63
CA PHE A 30 -12.91 11.87 9.00
C PHE A 30 -14.08 11.83 10.00
N ILE A 31 -14.05 10.89 10.97
CA ILE A 31 -15.08 10.79 12.02
C ILE A 31 -15.10 12.06 12.90
N THR A 32 -13.95 12.69 13.12
CA THR A 32 -13.82 13.91 13.93
C THR A 32 -13.91 15.21 13.13
N ALA A 33 -14.29 15.14 11.84
CA ALA A 33 -14.33 16.26 10.91
C ALA A 33 -13.00 17.05 10.83
N LYS A 34 -11.87 16.38 11.06
CA LYS A 34 -10.51 16.95 10.99
C LYS A 34 -9.76 16.40 9.78
N ARG A 35 -9.28 17.31 8.94
CA ARG A 35 -8.41 16.95 7.82
C ARG A 35 -6.97 16.78 8.30
N LEU A 36 -6.50 15.54 8.29
CA LEU A 36 -5.14 15.20 8.72
C LEU A 36 -4.22 15.05 7.50
N ASN A 37 -3.81 16.18 6.91
CA ASN A 37 -3.07 16.21 5.64
C ASN A 37 -1.79 15.34 5.66
N ALA A 38 -0.99 15.43 6.73
CA ALA A 38 0.25 14.66 6.85
C ALA A 38 0.00 13.15 6.92
N TRP A 39 -1.01 12.72 7.69
CA TRP A 39 -1.40 11.31 7.78
C TRP A 39 -2.01 10.79 6.48
N THR A 40 -2.74 11.65 5.76
CA THR A 40 -3.29 11.32 4.44
C THR A 40 -2.16 11.10 3.43
N ALA A 41 -1.18 12.00 3.39
CA ALA A 41 -0.01 11.83 2.53
C ALA A 41 0.77 10.55 2.87
N LEU A 42 1.00 10.27 4.16
CA LEU A 42 1.68 9.05 4.60
C LEU A 42 0.91 7.79 4.17
N PHE A 43 -0.41 7.79 4.35
CA PHE A 43 -1.29 6.69 3.92
C PHE A 43 -1.21 6.46 2.41
N LEU A 44 -1.32 7.52 1.61
CA LEU A 44 -1.28 7.42 0.15
C LEU A 44 0.08 6.88 -0.33
N TRP A 45 1.18 7.44 0.17
CA TRP A 45 2.54 7.01 -0.21
C TRP A 45 2.83 5.56 0.16
N THR A 46 2.45 5.13 1.37
CA THR A 46 2.69 3.76 1.83
C THR A 46 1.79 2.76 1.11
N THR A 47 0.54 3.11 0.82
CA THR A 47 -0.38 2.27 0.04
C THR A 47 0.08 2.12 -1.41
N LEU A 48 0.57 3.21 -2.02
CA LEU A 48 1.18 3.18 -3.34
C LEU A 48 2.43 2.28 -3.35
N ALA A 49 3.33 2.47 -2.39
CA ALA A 49 4.55 1.68 -2.28
C ALA A 49 4.26 0.18 -2.05
N THR A 50 3.32 -0.16 -1.17
CA THR A 50 2.86 -1.54 -0.98
C THR A 50 2.27 -2.11 -2.27
N SER A 51 1.42 -1.35 -2.96
CA SER A 51 0.81 -1.80 -4.22
C SER A 51 1.87 -2.07 -5.30
N VAL A 52 2.83 -1.16 -5.46
CA VAL A 52 3.95 -1.30 -6.41
C VAL A 52 4.82 -2.51 -6.07
N THR A 53 5.20 -2.66 -4.79
CA THR A 53 6.04 -3.78 -4.35
C THR A 53 5.31 -5.13 -4.45
N GLY A 54 3.97 -5.14 -4.39
CA GLY A 54 3.15 -6.32 -4.65
C GLY A 54 3.41 -6.96 -6.03
N PHE A 55 3.74 -6.16 -7.04
CA PHE A 55 4.07 -6.66 -8.39
C PHE A 55 5.47 -7.26 -8.51
N LEU A 56 6.33 -7.08 -7.51
CA LEU A 56 7.69 -7.63 -7.53
C LEU A 56 7.74 -9.07 -6.99
N PHE A 57 6.63 -9.57 -6.42
CA PHE A 57 6.54 -10.98 -6.03
C PHE A 57 6.41 -11.90 -7.25
N PRO A 58 6.88 -13.15 -7.15
CA PRO A 58 6.72 -14.12 -8.24
C PRO A 58 5.24 -14.41 -8.53
N PHE A 59 4.80 -14.18 -9.77
CA PHE A 59 3.48 -14.56 -10.27
C PHE A 59 3.60 -15.34 -11.59
N HIS A 60 2.65 -16.25 -11.84
CA HIS A 60 2.71 -17.16 -13.00
C HIS A 60 1.72 -16.81 -14.11
N LYS A 61 0.67 -16.05 -13.78
CA LYS A 61 -0.41 -15.67 -14.71
C LYS A 61 -0.95 -14.30 -14.33
N ILE A 62 -1.53 -13.60 -15.31
CA ILE A 62 -2.32 -12.40 -15.05
C ILE A 62 -3.62 -12.84 -14.37
N THR A 63 -3.77 -12.47 -13.11
CA THR A 63 -5.00 -12.69 -12.33
C THR A 63 -5.83 -11.40 -12.29
N PRO A 64 -7.13 -11.49 -11.99
CA PRO A 64 -7.95 -10.29 -11.75
C PRO A 64 -7.32 -9.34 -10.72
N GLY A 65 -6.59 -9.87 -9.73
CA GLY A 65 -5.87 -9.07 -8.74
C GLY A 65 -4.76 -8.19 -9.35
N ILE A 66 -4.02 -8.68 -10.36
CA ILE A 66 -3.00 -7.88 -11.06
C ILE A 66 -3.66 -6.73 -11.83
N VAL A 67 -4.77 -7.00 -12.51
CA VAL A 67 -5.52 -5.98 -13.26
C VAL A 67 -6.02 -4.89 -12.32
N VAL A 68 -6.67 -5.26 -11.22
CA VAL A 68 -7.16 -4.32 -10.21
C VAL A 68 -6.00 -3.55 -9.58
N GLY A 69 -4.88 -4.22 -9.32
CA GLY A 69 -3.68 -3.58 -8.80
C GLY A 69 -3.13 -2.49 -9.73
N ILE A 70 -3.06 -2.75 -11.05
CA ILE A 70 -2.57 -1.77 -12.03
C ILE A 70 -3.47 -0.54 -12.01
N ILE A 71 -4.79 -0.74 -12.04
CA ILE A 71 -5.78 0.33 -11.94
C ILE A 71 -5.56 1.11 -10.63
N SER A 72 -5.44 0.41 -9.49
CA SER A 72 -5.20 1.01 -8.18
C SER A 72 -3.95 1.89 -8.15
N VAL A 73 -2.82 1.42 -8.71
CA VAL A 73 -1.58 2.19 -8.76
C VAL A 73 -1.74 3.47 -9.59
N VAL A 74 -2.46 3.43 -10.71
CA VAL A 74 -2.74 4.63 -11.50
C VAL A 74 -3.52 5.65 -10.68
N PHE A 75 -4.59 5.22 -9.99
CA PHE A 75 -5.36 6.13 -9.14
C PHE A 75 -4.54 6.67 -7.97
N LEU A 76 -3.74 5.83 -7.31
CA LEU A 76 -2.89 6.23 -6.19
C LEU A 76 -1.76 7.18 -6.61
N ALA A 77 -1.24 7.06 -7.83
CA ALA A 77 -0.24 7.98 -8.36
C ALA A 77 -0.81 9.36 -8.71
N LEU A 78 -2.13 9.45 -8.94
CA LEU A 78 -2.84 10.69 -9.27
C LEU A 78 -3.50 11.35 -8.04
N ALA A 79 -3.58 10.66 -6.91
CA ALA A 79 -4.20 11.12 -5.67
C ALA A 79 -3.32 12.12 -4.91
#